data_AF-V6F2U1-F1
#
_entry.id   AF-V6F2U1-F1
#
_cell.length_a   1.000
_cell.length_b   1.000
_cell.length_c   1.000
_cell.angle_alpha   90.00
_cell.angle_beta   90.00
_cell.angle_gamma   90.00
#
_symmetry.space_group_name_H-M   'P 1'
#
loop_
_entity.id
_entity.type
_entity.pdbx_description
1 polymer ?
#
loop_
_entity_poly.entity_id
_entity_poly.type
_entity_poly.pdbx_seq_one_letter_code
_entity_poly.pdbx_strand_id
1 'polypeptide(L)'
;MRHAWTFLIGLFFAGFVMMWSAPIGIAVAVLAGLGGQINLFHAFSGESVFGVRDVGGRLQGRMVNVSFRPTMVPVIGEPRPRRLLLRLEVIDVDVFDGSNGLGRVRLDAWPLDGAVDVLQPPLYTVVAPGRKAIIDDENVLSVENGNRRSAYSLATGEWLYDADGAVVTYTTEGDRRRLLAAAAADDEMPPGSVAVVTLASPQGVLKRLLIAASDPTRARLLRTSVSLIRAGIRSEPAGLRWVDLAMPAGTIRVPLSGDVLDLARAEVPVGLKISEFKAWPQR
;
A
#
# COMPACT_ATOMS: atom_id res chain seq x y z
N MET A 1 -64.43 -33.53 31.61
CA MET A 1 -64.75 -32.12 31.28
C MET A 1 -63.89 -31.07 32.03
N ARG A 2 -63.07 -31.42 33.03
CA ARG A 2 -62.24 -30.45 33.80
C ARG A 2 -61.01 -29.87 33.08
N HIS A 3 -60.52 -30.50 32.00
CA HIS A 3 -59.28 -30.06 31.32
C HIS A 3 -59.50 -29.10 30.14
N ALA A 4 -60.72 -28.90 29.67
CA ALA A 4 -61.02 -27.98 28.56
C ALA A 4 -60.97 -26.50 29.00
N TRP A 5 -61.29 -26.24 30.26
CA TRP A 5 -61.33 -24.89 30.82
C TRP A 5 -59.95 -24.24 30.98
N THR A 6 -58.93 -25.01 31.36
CA THR A 6 -57.56 -24.51 31.49
C THR A 6 -56.94 -24.14 30.15
N PHE A 7 -57.32 -24.84 29.08
CA PHE A 7 -56.86 -24.53 27.72
C PHE A 7 -57.50 -23.23 27.19
N LEU A 8 -58.79 -23.01 27.42
CA LEU A 8 -59.50 -21.78 27.05
C LEU A 8 -58.97 -20.55 27.80
N ILE A 9 -58.66 -20.68 29.09
CA ILE A 9 -58.06 -19.60 29.89
C ILE A 9 -56.64 -19.27 29.39
N GLY A 10 -55.84 -20.29 29.04
CA GLY A 10 -54.52 -20.10 28.46
C GLY A 10 -54.55 -19.38 27.11
N LEU A 11 -55.53 -19.71 26.25
CA LEU A 11 -55.71 -19.06 24.95
C LEU A 11 -56.11 -17.58 25.09
N PHE A 12 -57.00 -17.28 26.05
CA PHE A 12 -57.40 -15.91 26.35
C PHE A 12 -56.23 -15.09 26.92
N PHE A 13 -55.42 -15.68 27.80
CA PHE A 13 -54.25 -15.00 28.34
C PHE A 13 -53.19 -14.75 27.27
N ALA A 14 -52.92 -15.72 26.39
CA ALA A 14 -52.01 -15.55 25.26
C ALA A 14 -52.49 -14.47 24.28
N GLY A 15 -53.80 -14.45 23.96
CA GLY A 15 -54.42 -13.42 23.14
C GLY A 15 -54.35 -12.02 23.78
N PHE A 16 -54.57 -11.93 25.09
CA PHE A 16 -54.46 -10.67 25.83
C PHE A 16 -53.02 -10.15 25.88
N VAL A 17 -52.04 -11.02 26.13
CA VAL A 17 -50.61 -10.66 26.10
C VAL A 17 -50.18 -10.22 24.70
N MET A 18 -50.60 -10.91 23.64
CA MET A 18 -50.32 -10.49 22.26
C MET A 18 -50.95 -9.14 21.92
N MET A 19 -52.19 -8.90 22.33
CA MET A 19 -52.91 -7.65 22.03
C MET A 19 -52.28 -6.42 22.71
N TRP A 20 -51.66 -6.58 23.88
CA TRP A 20 -50.98 -5.50 24.60
C TRP A 20 -49.49 -5.34 24.28
N SER A 21 -48.81 -6.41 23.84
CA SER A 21 -47.37 -6.35 23.48
C SER A 21 -47.11 -6.01 22.01
N ALA A 22 -48.04 -6.35 21.10
CA ALA A 22 -47.91 -6.03 19.68
C ALA A 22 -47.80 -4.52 19.36
N PRO A 23 -48.55 -3.61 20.02
CA PRO A 23 -48.41 -2.17 19.77
C PRO A 23 -47.03 -1.63 20.17
N ILE A 24 -46.44 -2.19 21.23
CA ILE A 24 -45.09 -1.82 21.68
C ILE A 24 -44.04 -2.32 20.68
N GLY A 25 -44.18 -3.56 20.20
CA GLY A 25 -43.30 -4.11 19.15
C GLY A 25 -43.35 -3.31 17.85
N ILE A 26 -44.55 -2.89 17.43
CA ILE A 26 -44.74 -2.05 16.23
C ILE A 26 -44.18 -0.64 16.46
N ALA A 27 -44.37 -0.05 17.65
CA ALA A 27 -43.80 1.26 17.97
C ALA A 27 -42.26 1.25 17.99
N VAL A 28 -41.63 0.19 18.50
CA VAL A 28 -40.17 -0.01 18.45
C VAL A 28 -39.69 -0.18 17.01
N ALA A 29 -40.40 -0.94 16.18
CA ALA A 29 -40.05 -1.12 14.76
C ALA A 29 -40.20 0.17 13.95
N VAL A 30 -41.22 0.98 14.23
CA VAL A 30 -41.45 2.28 13.57
C VAL A 30 -40.43 3.33 14.04
N LEU A 31 -40.06 3.35 15.33
CA LEU A 31 -38.98 4.20 15.84
C LEU A 31 -37.61 3.81 15.26
N ALA A 32 -37.34 2.51 15.08
CA ALA A 32 -36.15 2.02 14.39
C ALA A 32 -36.14 2.42 12.90
N GLY A 33 -37.30 2.43 12.25
CA GLY A 33 -37.45 2.80 10.84
C GLY A 33 -37.39 4.31 10.54
N LEU A 34 -37.65 5.17 11.53
CA LEU A 34 -37.73 6.63 11.34
C LEU A 34 -36.54 7.43 11.91
N GLY A 35 -35.63 6.80 12.65
CA GLY A 35 -34.52 7.50 13.31
C GLY A 35 -33.34 6.63 13.70
N GLY A 36 -33.17 5.47 13.06
CA GLY A 36 -32.00 4.64 13.26
C GLY A 36 -30.74 5.41 12.88
N GLN A 37 -30.00 5.89 13.88
CA GLN A 37 -28.58 6.15 13.74
C GLN A 37 -28.00 4.93 13.04
N ILE A 38 -27.56 5.10 11.79
CA ILE A 38 -26.81 4.08 11.07
C ILE A 38 -25.69 3.70 12.04
N ASN A 39 -25.75 2.48 12.56
CA ASN A 39 -24.81 2.02 13.56
C ASN A 39 -23.48 1.83 12.82
N LEU A 40 -22.72 2.93 12.67
CA LEU A 40 -21.47 3.03 11.91
C LEU A 40 -20.48 1.93 12.31
N PHE A 41 -20.62 1.40 13.54
CA PHE A 41 -19.89 0.24 14.05
C PHE A 41 -20.01 -1.03 13.20
N HIS A 42 -21.08 -1.22 12.42
CA HIS A 42 -21.23 -2.40 11.55
C HIS A 42 -20.73 -2.21 10.12
N ALA A 43 -20.53 -0.96 9.66
CA ALA A 43 -20.03 -0.70 8.30
C ALA A 43 -18.54 -1.04 8.14
N PHE A 44 -17.79 -1.07 9.24
CA PHE A 44 -16.37 -1.45 9.29
C PHE A 44 -16.16 -2.73 10.13
N SER A 45 -16.75 -3.84 9.70
CA SER A 45 -16.28 -5.14 10.21
C SER A 45 -14.90 -5.44 9.61
N GLY A 46 -13.94 -5.76 10.47
CA GLY A 46 -12.52 -5.91 10.12
C GLY A 46 -11.82 -6.75 11.16
N GLU A 47 -12.38 -7.92 11.44
CA GLU A 47 -11.79 -8.85 12.40
C GLU A 47 -10.46 -9.38 11.85
N SER A 48 -9.42 -9.36 12.68
CA SER A 48 -8.21 -10.10 12.38
C SER A 48 -8.46 -11.57 12.67
N VAL A 49 -8.16 -12.44 11.71
CA VAL A 49 -8.47 -13.87 11.78
C VAL A 49 -7.19 -14.68 11.61
N PHE A 50 -7.01 -15.68 12.47
CA PHE A 50 -5.98 -16.69 12.33
C PHE A 50 -6.63 -18.07 12.24
N GLY A 51 -6.29 -18.82 11.20
CA GLY A 51 -6.80 -20.17 10.98
C GLY A 51 -5.66 -21.12 10.68
N VAL A 52 -5.78 -22.36 11.17
CA VAL A 52 -4.83 -23.44 10.89
C VAL A 52 -5.60 -24.61 10.29
N ARG A 53 -5.02 -25.24 9.27
CA ARG A 53 -5.54 -26.48 8.70
C ARG A 53 -4.39 -27.47 8.49
N ASP A 54 -4.69 -28.77 8.60
CA ASP A 54 -3.78 -29.83 8.21
C ASP A 54 -4.02 -30.18 6.73
N VAL A 55 -2.97 -30.16 5.92
CA VAL A 55 -2.99 -30.58 4.52
C VAL A 55 -1.85 -31.56 4.30
N GLY A 56 -2.17 -32.85 4.23
CA GLY A 56 -1.20 -33.91 3.92
C GLY A 56 -0.13 -34.10 5.01
N GLY A 57 -0.48 -33.90 6.30
CA GLY A 57 0.44 -34.02 7.42
C GLY A 57 1.32 -32.78 7.63
N ARG A 58 1.01 -31.67 6.94
CA ARG A 58 1.65 -30.36 7.14
C ARG A 58 0.62 -29.34 7.60
N LEU A 59 0.97 -28.58 8.64
CA LEU A 59 0.14 -27.48 9.14
C LEU A 59 0.28 -26.26 8.23
N GLN A 60 -0.82 -25.85 7.62
CA GLN A 60 -0.93 -24.59 6.90
C GLN A 60 -1.66 -23.56 7.78
N GLY A 61 -1.02 -22.42 8.00
CA GLY A 61 -1.57 -21.28 8.72
C GLY A 61 -1.98 -20.19 7.75
N ARG A 62 -3.16 -19.61 7.96
CA ARG A 62 -3.63 -18.40 7.27
C ARG A 62 -3.89 -17.31 8.29
N MET A 63 -3.34 -16.13 8.05
CA MET A 63 -3.55 -14.96 8.88
C MET A 63 -4.14 -13.83 8.02
N VAL A 64 -5.15 -13.17 8.55
CA VAL A 64 -5.72 -11.94 8.00
C VAL A 64 -5.61 -10.90 9.09
N ASN A 65 -4.77 -9.91 8.91
CA ASN A 65 -4.63 -8.79 9.84
C ASN A 65 -5.31 -7.58 9.24
N VAL A 66 -6.28 -7.02 9.97
CA VAL A 66 -6.96 -5.79 9.58
C VAL A 66 -6.67 -4.74 10.63
N SER A 67 -6.21 -3.57 10.20
CA SER A 67 -5.93 -2.44 11.07
C SER A 67 -6.57 -1.18 10.51
N PHE A 68 -7.02 -0.32 11.42
CA PHE A 68 -7.57 1.00 11.08
C PHE A 68 -6.66 2.08 11.65
N ARG A 69 -6.29 3.06 10.82
CA ARG A 69 -5.42 4.18 11.24
C ARG A 69 -5.97 5.49 10.69
N PRO A 70 -6.38 6.45 11.55
CA PRO A 70 -6.58 7.82 11.10
C PRO A 70 -5.21 8.48 10.86
N THR A 71 -5.09 9.25 9.79
CA THR A 71 -3.86 9.99 9.46
C THR A 71 -4.16 11.34 8.79
N MET A 72 -3.17 12.23 8.82
CA MET A 72 -3.18 13.53 8.15
C MET A 72 -2.17 13.51 7.01
N VAL A 73 -2.65 13.55 5.77
CA VAL A 73 -1.79 13.49 4.59
C VAL A 73 -1.76 14.84 3.89
N PRO A 74 -0.59 15.48 3.73
CA PRO A 74 -0.51 16.66 2.88
C PRO A 74 -0.81 16.25 1.43
N VAL A 75 -1.60 17.03 0.71
CA VAL A 75 -1.95 16.78 -0.70
C VAL A 75 -1.57 18.02 -1.51
N ILE A 76 -0.93 17.83 -2.66
CA ILE A 76 -0.55 18.94 -3.54
C ILE A 76 -1.81 19.68 -4.01
N GLY A 77 -1.80 21.01 -3.87
CA GLY A 77 -2.92 21.86 -4.29
C GLY A 77 -3.99 22.07 -3.21
N GLU A 78 -3.92 21.36 -2.09
CA GLU A 78 -4.82 21.58 -0.96
C GLU A 78 -4.18 22.49 0.10
N PRO A 79 -4.92 23.47 0.63
CA PRO A 79 -4.39 24.42 1.62
C PRO A 79 -4.18 23.78 3.00
N ARG A 80 -4.80 22.62 3.25
CA ARG A 80 -4.71 21.90 4.52
C ARG A 80 -4.46 20.41 4.24
N PRO A 81 -3.73 19.70 5.11
CA PRO A 81 -3.61 18.25 4.97
C PRO A 81 -4.98 17.58 5.10
N ARG A 82 -5.21 16.56 4.28
CA ARG A 82 -6.43 15.79 4.24
C ARG A 82 -6.47 14.77 5.38
N ARG A 83 -7.60 14.69 6.06
CA ARG A 83 -7.88 13.66 7.07
C ARG A 83 -8.31 12.39 6.38
N LEU A 84 -7.58 11.30 6.59
CA LEU A 84 -7.90 10.01 6.03
C LEU A 84 -8.10 8.98 7.12
N LEU A 85 -9.12 8.12 6.94
CA LEU A 85 -9.22 6.85 7.64
C LEU A 85 -8.69 5.75 6.71
N LEU A 86 -7.64 5.08 7.15
CA LEU A 86 -7.02 3.99 6.42
C LEU A 86 -7.44 2.64 7.00
N ARG A 87 -7.91 1.71 6.18
CA ARG A 87 -8.08 0.30 6.51
C ARG A 87 -7.03 -0.51 5.77
N LEU A 88 -6.07 -1.05 6.51
CA LEU A 88 -5.03 -1.90 5.97
C LEU A 88 -5.33 -3.36 6.31
N GLU A 89 -5.57 -4.16 5.28
CA GLU A 89 -5.77 -5.60 5.31
C GLU A 89 -4.54 -6.32 4.74
N VAL A 90 -3.94 -7.21 5.52
CA VAL A 90 -2.80 -8.04 5.11
C VAL A 90 -3.19 -9.50 5.24
N ILE A 91 -3.24 -10.21 4.12
CA ILE A 91 -3.51 -11.64 4.04
C ILE A 91 -2.18 -12.36 3.85
N ASP A 92 -1.81 -13.15 4.84
CA ASP A 92 -0.68 -14.07 4.78
C ASP A 92 -1.19 -15.51 4.68
N VAL A 93 -0.95 -16.12 3.52
CA VAL A 93 -1.20 -17.54 3.27
C VAL A 93 0.13 -18.27 3.44
N ASP A 94 0.17 -19.22 4.36
CA ASP A 94 1.37 -20.00 4.75
C ASP A 94 2.30 -19.28 5.74
N VAL A 95 1.74 -18.93 6.90
CA VAL A 95 2.45 -18.35 8.04
C VAL A 95 3.62 -19.22 8.52
N PHE A 96 3.48 -20.55 8.42
CA PHE A 96 4.45 -21.49 8.99
C PHE A 96 5.57 -21.91 8.03
N ASP A 97 5.25 -22.09 6.75
CA ASP A 97 6.18 -22.72 5.80
C ASP A 97 7.07 -21.70 5.08
N GLY A 98 6.87 -20.39 5.29
CA GLY A 98 7.67 -19.32 4.64
C GLY A 98 7.66 -19.36 3.11
N SER A 99 6.92 -20.31 2.52
CA SER A 99 6.97 -20.66 1.11
C SER A 99 6.26 -19.60 0.27
N ASN A 100 6.50 -19.62 -1.04
CA ASN A 100 6.13 -18.61 -2.05
C ASN A 100 4.61 -18.38 -2.25
N GLY A 101 3.77 -18.62 -1.24
CA GLY A 101 2.39 -18.19 -1.24
C GLY A 101 2.31 -16.68 -1.45
N LEU A 102 1.60 -16.25 -2.49
CA LEU A 102 1.37 -14.83 -2.78
C LEU A 102 0.41 -14.28 -1.72
N GLY A 103 0.97 -13.65 -0.69
CA GLY A 103 0.20 -12.81 0.22
C GLY A 103 -0.45 -11.64 -0.52
N ARG A 104 -1.48 -11.05 0.09
CA ARG A 104 -2.17 -9.89 -0.46
C ARG A 104 -2.26 -8.77 0.57
N VAL A 105 -1.85 -7.58 0.17
CA VAL A 105 -2.08 -6.35 0.92
C VAL A 105 -3.17 -5.55 0.21
N ARG A 106 -4.14 -5.07 0.98
CA ARG A 106 -5.16 -4.13 0.54
C ARG A 106 -5.20 -2.94 1.49
N LEU A 107 -5.11 -1.73 0.95
CA LEU A 107 -5.32 -0.49 1.69
C LEU A 107 -6.53 0.23 1.09
N ASP A 108 -7.52 0.51 1.92
CA ASP A 108 -8.65 1.37 1.58
C ASP A 108 -8.53 2.70 2.32
N ALA A 109 -8.75 3.81 1.62
CA ALA A 109 -8.65 5.15 2.20
C ALA A 109 -9.96 5.93 2.05
N TRP A 110 -10.55 6.35 3.17
CA TRP A 110 -11.74 7.22 3.20
C TRP A 110 -11.38 8.62 3.64
N PRO A 111 -12.12 9.66 3.20
CA PRO A 111 -12.05 10.96 3.85
C PRO A 111 -12.60 10.82 5.28
N LEU A 112 -12.07 11.64 6.19
CA LEU A 112 -12.54 11.71 7.57
C LEU A 112 -12.84 13.16 7.95
N ASP A 113 -13.63 13.82 7.11
CA ASP A 113 -14.12 15.18 7.34
C ASP A 113 -15.49 15.16 8.03
N GLY A 114 -16.32 14.14 7.77
CA GLY A 114 -17.59 13.88 8.43
C GLY A 114 -17.89 12.38 8.61
N ALA A 115 -18.80 12.06 9.53
CA ALA A 115 -19.16 10.67 9.84
C ALA A 115 -19.83 9.94 8.65
N VAL A 116 -20.41 10.67 7.71
CA VAL A 116 -21.06 10.11 6.51
C VAL A 116 -20.05 9.68 5.45
N ASP A 117 -18.82 10.20 5.47
CA ASP A 117 -17.79 9.93 4.45
C ASP A 117 -17.40 8.46 4.40
N VAL A 118 -17.41 7.82 5.57
CA VAL A 118 -17.19 6.40 5.81
C VAL A 118 -18.22 5.50 5.10
N LEU A 119 -19.43 6.00 4.90
CA LEU A 119 -20.50 5.26 4.23
C LEU A 119 -20.36 5.30 2.70
N GLN A 120 -19.49 6.16 2.18
CA GLN A 120 -19.18 6.25 0.76
C GLN A 120 -18.07 5.26 0.37
N PRO A 121 -17.92 4.94 -0.92
CA PRO A 121 -16.76 4.21 -1.40
C PRO A 121 -15.44 4.92 -1.01
N PRO A 122 -14.35 4.17 -0.80
CA PRO A 122 -13.05 4.78 -0.49
C PRO A 122 -12.59 5.68 -1.65
N LEU A 123 -11.85 6.74 -1.32
CA LEU A 123 -11.22 7.64 -2.29
C LEU A 123 -10.32 6.88 -3.26
N TYR A 124 -9.57 5.92 -2.73
CA TYR A 124 -8.78 4.99 -3.51
C TYR A 124 -8.60 3.68 -2.74
N THR A 125 -8.28 2.63 -3.50
CA THR A 125 -7.89 1.33 -2.98
C THR A 125 -6.56 0.94 -3.60
N VAL A 126 -5.58 0.59 -2.76
CA VAL A 126 -4.34 -0.05 -3.20
C VAL A 126 -4.46 -1.55 -2.99
N VAL A 127 -4.15 -2.33 -4.02
CA VAL A 127 -4.02 -3.80 -3.91
C VAL A 127 -2.64 -4.19 -4.43
N ALA A 128 -1.85 -4.84 -3.59
CA ALA A 128 -0.49 -5.23 -3.90
C ALA A 128 -0.18 -6.66 -3.42
N PRO A 129 0.65 -7.42 -4.15
CA PRO A 129 1.19 -8.66 -3.63
C PRO A 129 2.16 -8.35 -2.48
N GLY A 130 2.02 -9.08 -1.37
CA GLY A 130 2.89 -8.87 -0.22
C GLY A 130 2.33 -9.53 1.04
N ARG A 131 3.24 -9.85 1.96
CA ARG A 131 2.90 -10.53 3.23
C ARG A 131 3.00 -9.61 4.43
N LYS A 132 3.60 -8.45 4.23
CA LYS A 132 3.81 -7.44 5.26
C LYS A 132 3.65 -6.07 4.65
N ALA A 133 3.00 -5.19 5.39
CA ALA A 133 2.83 -3.81 5.01
C ALA A 133 3.03 -2.92 6.23
N ILE A 134 3.66 -1.78 6.02
CA ILE A 134 3.92 -0.77 7.04
C ILE A 134 3.54 0.58 6.45
N ILE A 135 2.78 1.35 7.21
CA ILE A 135 2.56 2.76 6.94
C ILE A 135 3.60 3.53 7.76
N ASP A 136 4.53 4.17 7.07
CA ASP A 136 5.55 4.99 7.71
C ASP A 136 5.01 6.38 8.09
N ASP A 137 5.82 7.13 8.83
CA ASP A 137 5.51 8.51 9.24
C ASP A 137 5.67 9.51 8.09
N GLU A 138 6.07 9.04 6.91
CA GLU A 138 6.34 9.83 5.71
C GLU A 138 5.13 9.89 4.78
N ASN A 139 3.99 9.35 5.24
CA ASN A 139 2.77 9.16 4.49
C ASN A 139 2.95 8.27 3.25
N VAL A 140 3.75 7.20 3.40
CA VAL A 140 3.95 6.17 2.39
C VAL A 140 3.56 4.80 2.96
N LEU A 141 2.84 4.03 2.14
CA LEU A 141 2.61 2.61 2.39
C LEU A 141 3.76 1.82 1.78
N SER A 142 4.53 1.12 2.60
CA SER A 142 5.55 0.17 2.17
C SER A 142 5.03 -1.25 2.25
N VAL A 143 5.10 -2.01 1.16
CA VAL A 143 4.68 -3.42 1.06
C VAL A 143 5.91 -4.28 0.78
N GLU A 144 6.12 -5.32 1.58
CA GLU A 144 7.23 -6.27 1.42
C GLU A 144 6.74 -7.56 0.76
N ASN A 145 7.37 -7.91 -0.36
CA ASN A 145 7.13 -9.11 -1.14
C ASN A 145 8.47 -9.84 -1.40
N GLY A 146 8.81 -10.78 -0.51
CA GLY A 146 10.10 -11.45 -0.53
C GLY A 146 11.24 -10.45 -0.34
N ASN A 147 12.14 -10.35 -1.31
CA ASN A 147 13.28 -9.42 -1.29
C ASN A 147 12.97 -8.04 -1.90
N ARG A 148 11.78 -7.87 -2.48
CA ARG A 148 11.35 -6.62 -3.11
C ARG A 148 10.40 -5.86 -2.18
N ARG A 149 10.60 -4.55 -2.08
CA ARG A 149 9.71 -3.62 -1.38
C ARG A 149 9.07 -2.68 -2.39
N SER A 150 7.74 -2.59 -2.38
CA SER A 150 7.00 -1.62 -3.18
C SER A 150 6.45 -0.52 -2.27
N ALA A 151 6.49 0.72 -2.73
CA ALA A 151 5.98 1.88 -1.99
C ALA A 151 4.82 2.55 -2.73
N TYR A 152 3.83 3.03 -1.98
CA TYR A 152 2.64 3.70 -2.50
C TYR A 152 2.36 4.99 -1.73
N SER A 153 1.89 6.02 -2.43
CA SER A 153 1.51 7.30 -1.83
C SER A 153 0.22 7.15 -1.04
N LEU A 154 0.19 7.65 0.20
CA LEU A 154 -1.08 7.78 0.93
C LEU A 154 -1.90 9.00 0.49
N ALA A 155 -1.34 9.91 -0.30
CA ALA A 155 -2.07 11.07 -0.80
C ALA A 155 -3.00 10.69 -1.94
N THR A 156 -2.53 9.79 -2.83
CA THR A 156 -3.21 9.43 -4.08
C THR A 156 -3.49 7.94 -4.23
N GLY A 157 -2.84 7.07 -3.47
CA GLY A 157 -2.86 5.62 -3.68
C GLY A 157 -1.94 5.14 -4.81
N GLU A 158 -1.22 6.04 -5.48
CA GLU A 158 -0.37 5.68 -6.61
C GLU A 158 0.91 4.96 -6.17
N TRP A 159 1.38 4.04 -6.99
CA TRP A 159 2.70 3.43 -6.84
C TRP A 159 3.80 4.49 -6.98
N LEU A 160 4.79 4.42 -6.10
CA LEU A 160 5.94 5.33 -6.06
C LEU A 160 7.21 4.67 -6.59
N TYR A 161 7.56 3.51 -6.08
CA TYR A 161 8.77 2.79 -6.49
C TYR A 161 8.75 1.33 -6.05
N ASP A 162 9.59 0.54 -6.70
CA ASP A 162 10.05 -0.76 -6.21
C ASP A 162 11.52 -0.64 -5.80
N ALA A 163 11.91 -1.40 -4.79
CA ALA A 163 13.27 -1.44 -4.26
C ALA A 163 13.66 -2.88 -3.96
N ASP A 164 14.79 -3.32 -4.54
CA ASP A 164 15.41 -4.61 -4.20
C ASP A 164 16.57 -4.44 -3.18
N GLY A 165 16.81 -3.21 -2.75
CA GLY A 165 17.89 -2.83 -1.84
C GLY A 165 17.52 -1.63 -0.96
N ALA A 166 18.53 -0.88 -0.52
CA ALA A 166 18.34 0.28 0.34
C ALA A 166 17.65 1.44 -0.41
N VAL A 167 16.63 2.03 0.22
CA VAL A 167 15.99 3.27 -0.24
C VAL A 167 16.68 4.45 0.43
N VAL A 168 16.98 5.48 -0.35
CA VAL A 168 17.54 6.73 0.17
C VAL A 168 16.46 7.78 0.25
N THR A 169 16.33 8.34 1.44
CA THR A 169 15.56 9.53 1.71
C THR A 169 16.49 10.73 1.78
N TYR A 170 16.11 11.84 1.15
CA TYR A 170 16.77 13.12 1.35
C TYR A 170 15.82 14.29 1.16
N THR A 171 16.25 15.47 1.57
CA THR A 171 15.44 16.70 1.47
C THR A 171 16.08 17.69 0.50
N THR A 172 15.28 18.23 -0.42
CA THR A 172 15.70 19.29 -1.35
C THR A 172 15.33 20.68 -0.81
N GLU A 173 15.72 21.73 -1.54
CA GLU A 173 15.39 23.10 -1.15
C GLU A 173 13.87 23.29 -0.95
N GLY A 174 13.50 23.99 0.13
CA GLY A 174 12.09 24.15 0.52
C GLY A 174 11.50 22.97 1.30
N ASP A 175 12.35 22.19 2.00
CA ASP A 175 11.97 21.06 2.86
C ASP A 175 11.18 19.96 2.14
N ARG A 176 11.47 19.79 0.85
CA ARG A 176 10.77 18.82 0.00
C ARG A 176 11.47 17.47 0.08
N ARG A 177 10.84 16.50 0.74
CA ARG A 177 11.35 15.13 0.83
C ARG A 177 11.36 14.44 -0.54
N ARG A 178 12.43 13.70 -0.81
CA ARG A 178 12.66 12.88 -2.00
C ARG A 178 13.06 11.47 -1.58
N LEU A 179 12.61 10.50 -2.38
CA LEU A 179 12.81 9.08 -2.22
C LEU A 179 13.51 8.57 -3.47
N LEU A 180 14.60 7.83 -3.29
CA LEU A 180 15.38 7.26 -4.36
C LEU A 180 15.55 5.77 -4.12
N ALA A 181 15.06 4.97 -5.05
CA ALA A 181 15.05 3.52 -4.96
C ALA A 181 15.54 2.89 -6.27
N ALA A 182 16.12 1.69 -6.16
CA ALA A 182 16.55 0.90 -7.29
C ALA A 182 15.97 -0.51 -7.20
N ALA A 183 15.38 -0.98 -8.31
CA ALA A 183 14.90 -2.34 -8.47
C ALA A 183 15.54 -2.97 -9.71
N ALA A 184 15.76 -4.28 -9.67
CA ALA A 184 16.20 -5.05 -10.80
C ALA A 184 15.17 -4.95 -11.92
N ALA A 185 15.66 -4.79 -13.15
CA ALA A 185 14.80 -4.78 -14.32
C ALA A 185 14.06 -6.12 -14.43
N ASP A 186 12.76 -6.06 -14.68
CA ASP A 186 11.94 -7.26 -14.86
C ASP A 186 12.35 -8.01 -16.14
N ASP A 187 12.04 -9.30 -16.20
CA ASP A 187 12.43 -10.16 -17.33
C ASP A 187 11.74 -9.78 -18.66
N GLU A 188 10.61 -9.08 -18.57
CA GLU A 188 9.85 -8.55 -19.71
C GLU A 188 10.49 -7.29 -20.32
N MET A 189 11.44 -6.66 -19.62
CA MET A 189 12.12 -5.47 -20.11
C MET A 189 13.11 -5.82 -21.24
N PRO A 190 13.48 -4.84 -22.11
CA PRO A 190 14.40 -5.07 -23.21
C PRO A 190 15.71 -5.77 -22.78
N PRO A 191 16.29 -6.63 -23.63
CA PRO A 191 17.56 -7.28 -23.33
C PRO A 191 18.65 -6.23 -23.09
N GLY A 192 19.49 -6.47 -22.08
CA GLY A 192 20.47 -5.49 -21.62
C GLY A 192 20.00 -4.63 -20.44
N SER A 193 18.70 -4.65 -20.08
CA SER A 193 18.18 -3.93 -18.91
C SER A 193 18.73 -4.51 -17.60
N VAL A 194 19.28 -3.66 -16.75
CA VAL A 194 19.90 -4.03 -15.47
C VAL A 194 18.99 -3.64 -14.31
N ALA A 195 18.64 -2.36 -14.21
CA ALA A 195 17.88 -1.82 -13.09
C ALA A 195 17.02 -0.64 -13.51
N VAL A 196 15.90 -0.45 -12.80
CA VAL A 196 15.10 0.75 -12.85
C VAL A 196 15.33 1.53 -11.57
N VAL A 197 15.79 2.78 -11.71
CA VAL A 197 15.97 3.71 -10.59
C VAL A 197 14.83 4.71 -10.61
N THR A 198 14.12 4.83 -9.50
CA THR A 198 12.96 5.71 -9.38
C THR A 198 13.26 6.80 -8.37
N LEU A 199 13.13 8.05 -8.83
CA LEU A 199 13.08 9.24 -8.00
C LEU A 199 11.61 9.61 -7.81
N ALA A 200 11.17 9.62 -6.55
CA ALA A 200 9.81 9.92 -6.17
C ALA A 200 9.77 10.95 -5.04
N SER A 201 8.59 11.49 -4.82
CA SER A 201 8.20 12.18 -3.60
C SER A 201 7.07 11.39 -2.92
N PRO A 202 6.72 11.66 -1.66
CA PRO A 202 5.54 11.05 -1.04
C PRO A 202 4.24 11.27 -1.81
N GLN A 203 4.20 12.27 -2.71
CA GLN A 203 3.03 12.66 -3.50
C GLN A 203 2.95 11.96 -4.86
N GLY A 204 4.05 11.37 -5.34
CA GLY A 204 4.10 10.80 -6.68
C GLY A 204 5.51 10.64 -7.23
N VAL A 205 5.59 9.95 -8.36
CA VAL A 205 6.83 9.70 -9.10
C VAL A 205 7.29 10.98 -9.80
N LEU A 206 8.56 11.35 -9.61
CA LEU A 206 9.15 12.51 -10.28
C LEU A 206 9.86 12.09 -11.57
N LYS A 207 10.65 11.02 -11.50
CA LYS A 207 11.41 10.52 -12.65
C LYS A 207 11.80 9.06 -12.48
N ARG A 208 11.84 8.32 -13.59
CA ARG A 208 12.35 6.94 -13.64
C ARG A 208 13.46 6.84 -14.66
N LEU A 209 14.50 6.08 -14.31
CA LEU A 209 15.69 5.89 -15.13
C LEU A 209 15.90 4.39 -15.35
N LEU A 210 16.23 4.02 -16.58
CA LEU A 210 16.65 2.67 -16.93
C LEU A 210 18.17 2.63 -17.05
N ILE A 211 18.79 1.77 -16.25
CA ILE A 211 20.19 1.40 -16.36
C ILE A 211 20.26 0.14 -17.23
N ALA A 212 21.05 0.22 -18.31
CA ALA A 212 21.26 -0.89 -19.22
C ALA A 212 22.77 -1.12 -19.44
N ALA A 213 23.14 -2.35 -19.82
CA ALA A 213 24.47 -2.67 -20.31
C ALA A 213 24.39 -3.07 -21.80
N SER A 214 25.43 -2.77 -22.55
CA SER A 214 25.49 -3.09 -23.99
C SER A 214 25.58 -4.59 -24.26
N ASP A 215 26.16 -5.37 -23.34
CA ASP A 215 26.23 -6.84 -23.42
C ASP A 215 25.14 -7.47 -22.54
N PRO A 216 24.24 -8.30 -23.11
CA PRO A 216 23.17 -8.95 -22.36
C PRO A 216 23.67 -9.93 -21.29
N THR A 217 24.85 -10.56 -21.47
CA THR A 217 25.42 -11.46 -20.47
C THR A 217 25.86 -10.68 -19.24
N ARG A 218 26.62 -9.59 -19.45
CA ARG A 218 26.95 -8.63 -18.40
C ARG A 218 25.71 -8.04 -17.74
N ALA A 219 24.67 -7.71 -18.51
CA ALA A 219 23.43 -7.16 -17.96
C ALA A 219 22.75 -8.13 -16.99
N ARG A 220 22.67 -9.43 -17.34
CA ARG A 220 22.10 -10.47 -16.46
C ARG A 220 22.89 -10.60 -15.16
N LEU A 221 24.22 -10.61 -15.24
CA LEU A 221 25.07 -10.65 -14.05
C LEU A 221 24.82 -9.44 -13.15
N LEU A 222 24.81 -8.23 -13.72
CA LEU A 222 24.58 -7.00 -12.95
C LEU A 222 23.17 -6.95 -12.34
N ARG A 223 22.14 -7.46 -13.03
CA ARG A 223 20.77 -7.52 -12.53
C ARG A 223 20.68 -8.28 -11.20
N THR A 224 21.44 -9.37 -11.04
CA THR A 224 21.48 -10.13 -9.78
C THR A 224 22.11 -9.36 -8.60
N SER A 225 22.85 -8.30 -8.90
CA SER A 225 23.56 -7.47 -7.91
C SER A 225 22.87 -6.14 -7.61
N VAL A 226 21.64 -5.94 -8.08
CA VAL A 226 20.93 -4.66 -7.93
C VAL A 226 20.61 -4.34 -6.47
N SER A 227 20.39 -5.35 -5.63
CA SER A 227 20.24 -5.19 -4.18
C SER A 227 21.47 -4.56 -3.50
N LEU A 228 22.64 -4.62 -4.16
CA LEU A 228 23.89 -4.03 -3.68
C LEU A 228 24.09 -2.57 -4.13
N ILE A 229 23.18 -2.03 -4.96
CA ILE A 229 23.25 -0.62 -5.36
C ILE A 229 23.10 0.25 -4.12
N ARG A 230 24.09 1.11 -3.89
CA ARG A 230 24.02 2.13 -2.86
C ARG A 230 23.79 3.47 -3.51
N ALA A 231 22.56 3.96 -3.39
CA ALA A 231 22.24 5.32 -3.72
C ALA A 231 22.83 6.27 -2.65
N GLY A 232 23.20 7.48 -3.05
CA GLY A 232 23.68 8.52 -2.16
C GLY A 232 23.52 9.89 -2.80
N ILE A 233 23.44 10.93 -1.96
CA ILE A 233 23.45 12.32 -2.41
C ILE A 233 24.78 12.94 -2.03
N ARG A 234 25.46 13.49 -3.03
CA ARG A 234 26.70 14.25 -2.84
C ARG A 234 26.41 15.73 -3.12
N SER A 235 26.76 16.58 -2.16
CA SER A 235 26.71 18.04 -2.34
C SER A 235 28.12 18.55 -2.65
N GLU A 236 28.24 19.37 -3.69
CA GLU A 236 29.49 20.06 -4.04
C GLU A 236 29.51 21.50 -3.52
N PRO A 237 30.70 22.09 -3.31
CA PRO A 237 30.84 23.44 -2.74
C PRO A 237 30.12 24.56 -3.52
N ALA A 238 29.84 24.33 -4.81
CA ALA A 238 29.12 25.25 -5.68
C ALA A 238 27.58 25.12 -5.58
N GLY A 239 27.06 24.34 -4.63
CA GLY A 239 25.61 24.09 -4.48
C GLY A 239 25.05 23.05 -5.44
N LEU A 240 25.88 22.51 -6.34
CA LEU A 240 25.50 21.39 -7.21
C LEU A 240 25.33 20.13 -6.37
N ARG A 241 24.22 19.41 -6.61
CA ARG A 241 23.96 18.12 -5.99
C ARG A 241 24.05 17.02 -7.03
N TRP A 242 24.56 15.87 -6.62
CA TRP A 242 24.69 14.69 -7.47
C TRP A 242 24.02 13.51 -6.78
N VAL A 243 23.30 12.73 -7.58
CA VAL A 243 22.89 11.39 -7.22
C VAL A 243 24.00 10.44 -7.63
N ASP A 244 24.62 9.81 -6.65
CA ASP A 244 25.61 8.77 -6.86
C ASP A 244 24.92 7.40 -6.67
N LEU A 245 24.97 6.57 -7.70
CA LEU A 245 24.48 5.19 -7.69
C LEU A 245 25.70 4.27 -7.75
N ALA A 246 26.22 3.87 -6.59
CA ALA A 246 27.37 2.98 -6.53
C ALA A 246 26.92 1.54 -6.84
N MET A 247 27.48 0.96 -7.90
CA MET A 247 27.18 -0.39 -8.38
C MET A 247 28.47 -1.20 -8.52
N PRO A 248 28.40 -2.54 -8.59
CA PRO A 248 29.59 -3.38 -8.83
C PRO A 248 30.34 -3.05 -10.13
N ALA A 249 29.65 -2.52 -11.14
CA ALA A 249 30.23 -2.10 -12.42
C ALA A 249 30.83 -0.69 -12.41
N GLY A 250 30.81 0.01 -11.27
CA GLY A 250 31.21 1.41 -11.12
C GLY A 250 30.06 2.30 -10.64
N THR A 251 30.37 3.55 -10.35
CA THR A 251 29.39 4.53 -9.88
C THR A 251 28.81 5.31 -11.05
N ILE A 252 27.49 5.28 -11.19
CA ILE A 252 26.78 6.22 -12.07
C ILE A 252 26.51 7.49 -11.28
N ARG A 253 26.84 8.65 -11.85
CA ARG A 253 26.58 9.94 -11.21
C ARG A 253 25.66 10.77 -12.06
N VAL A 254 24.58 11.28 -11.48
CA VAL A 254 23.59 12.09 -12.20
C VAL A 254 23.43 13.42 -11.46
N PRO A 255 23.72 14.56 -12.10
CA PRO A 255 23.54 15.85 -11.46
C PRO A 255 22.04 16.16 -11.28
N LEU A 256 21.75 16.84 -10.18
CA LEU A 256 20.42 17.36 -9.82
C LEU A 256 20.38 18.86 -10.09
N SER A 257 19.44 19.28 -10.91
CA SER A 257 19.07 20.69 -11.07
C SER A 257 17.73 20.92 -10.36
N GLY A 258 17.78 21.31 -9.09
CA GLY A 258 16.61 21.31 -8.21
C GLY A 258 16.12 19.88 -7.95
N ASP A 259 14.91 19.56 -8.43
CA ASP A 259 14.29 18.22 -8.33
C ASP A 259 14.43 17.37 -9.60
N VAL A 260 15.14 17.88 -10.62
CA VAL A 260 15.24 17.24 -11.93
C VAL A 260 16.60 16.57 -12.09
N LEU A 261 16.57 15.29 -12.46
CA LEU A 261 17.76 14.53 -12.87
C LEU A 261 18.17 14.94 -14.29
N ASP A 262 19.38 15.48 -14.41
CA ASP A 262 19.96 15.91 -15.68
C ASP A 262 20.83 14.81 -16.29
N LEU A 263 20.22 14.04 -17.19
CA LEU A 263 20.87 12.91 -17.85
C LEU A 263 21.91 13.33 -18.89
N ALA A 264 21.84 14.56 -19.40
CA ALA A 264 22.79 15.02 -20.42
C ALA A 264 24.20 15.20 -19.84
N ARG A 265 24.29 15.48 -18.53
CA ARG A 265 25.54 15.61 -17.78
C ARG A 265 25.84 14.42 -16.88
N ALA A 266 25.16 13.29 -17.08
CA ALA A 266 25.40 12.09 -16.28
C ALA A 266 26.76 11.45 -16.61
N GLU A 267 27.51 11.09 -15.57
CA GLU A 267 28.72 10.28 -15.68
C GLU A 267 28.34 8.81 -15.55
N VAL A 268 28.55 8.05 -16.63
CA VAL A 268 28.19 6.63 -16.69
C VAL A 268 29.45 5.79 -16.96
N PRO A 269 29.72 4.75 -16.15
CA PRO A 269 30.84 3.85 -16.37
C PRO A 269 30.81 3.18 -17.75
N VAL A 270 31.99 2.87 -18.28
CA VAL A 270 32.13 2.26 -19.61
C VAL A 270 31.35 0.94 -19.71
N GLY A 271 30.55 0.84 -20.77
CA GLY A 271 29.70 -0.32 -21.07
C GLY A 271 28.35 -0.31 -20.36
N LEU A 272 28.04 0.72 -19.58
CA LEU A 272 26.69 1.02 -19.10
C LEU A 272 26.07 2.17 -19.89
N LYS A 273 24.75 2.25 -19.85
CA LYS A 273 23.94 3.33 -20.40
C LYS A 273 22.86 3.69 -19.39
N ILE A 274 22.54 4.97 -19.31
CA ILE A 274 21.39 5.47 -18.56
C ILE A 274 20.44 6.17 -19.52
N SER A 275 19.15 5.96 -19.34
CA SER A 275 18.11 6.60 -20.15
C SER A 275 16.88 6.85 -19.30
N GLU A 276 16.06 7.81 -19.73
CA GLU A 276 14.76 8.02 -19.10
C GLU A 276 13.83 6.84 -19.39
N PHE A 277 13.22 6.30 -18.34
CA PHE A 277 12.25 5.23 -18.46
C PHE A 277 10.84 5.82 -18.42
N LYS A 278 10.27 6.05 -19.61
CA LYS A 278 8.83 6.31 -19.74
C LYS A 278 8.13 4.96 -19.70
N ALA A 279 7.09 4.86 -18.87
CA ALA A 279 6.41 3.61 -18.55
C ALA A 279 6.32 2.67 -19.77
N TRP A 280 6.81 1.45 -19.60
CA TRP A 280 6.58 0.40 -20.56
C TRP A 280 5.07 0.12 -20.57
N PRO A 281 4.39 0.16 -21.73
CA PRO A 281 2.98 -0.21 -21.77
C PRO A 281 2.87 -1.68 -21.35
N GLN A 282 2.28 -1.91 -20.18
CA GLN A 282 1.71 -3.22 -19.87
C GLN A 282 0.65 -3.48 -20.94
N ARG A 283 0.88 -4.48 -21.79
CA ARG A 283 -0.14 -4.99 -22.71
C ARG A 283 -1.00 -6.01 -21.98
#